data_AF-A0A819UQG8-F1
#
_entry.id   AF-A0A819UQG8-F1
#
_cell.length_a   1.000
_cell.length_b   1.000
_cell.length_c   1.000
_cell.angle_alpha   90.00
_cell.angle_beta   90.00
_cell.angle_gamma   90.00
#
_symmetry.space_group_name_H-M   'P 1'
#
loop_
_entity.id
_entity.type
_entity.pdbx_description
1 polymer ?
#
loop_
_entity_poly.entity_id
_entity_poly.type
_entity_poly.pdbx_seq_one_letter_code
_entity_poly.pdbx_strand_id
1 'polypeptide(L)' 'MVSNLPKENVWDYPRPPAIEPVQAHLKVIYNDVVLADTTSALRILETGHPPTYYIPPNDVKQEYLKHNTKSTYCEYK' A
#
# COMPACT_ATOMS: atom_id res chain seq x y z
N MET A 1 -5.63 14.47 -9.98
CA MET A 1 -5.35 13.97 -11.34
C MET A 1 -5.36 12.46 -11.26
N VAL A 2 -6.22 11.79 -12.02
CA VAL A 2 -6.24 10.32 -12.10
C VAL A 2 -4.86 9.91 -12.63
N SER A 3 -4.16 9.06 -11.89
CA SER A 3 -2.80 8.66 -12.23
C SER A 3 -2.80 7.94 -13.58
N ASN A 4 -1.95 8.37 -14.51
CA ASN A 4 -1.76 7.73 -15.81
C ASN A 4 -0.84 6.50 -15.67
N LEU A 5 -1.17 5.61 -14.72
CA LEU A 5 -0.43 4.37 -14.54
C LEU A 5 -0.71 3.45 -15.73
N PRO A 6 0.29 2.73 -16.24
CA PRO A 6 0.06 1.74 -17.28
C PRO A 6 -0.94 0.70 -16.79
N LYS A 7 -1.77 0.19 -17.70
CA LYS A 7 -2.62 -0.97 -17.38
C LYS A 7 -1.71 -2.17 -17.13
N GLU A 8 -1.88 -2.80 -15.98
CA GLU A 8 -1.15 -4.00 -15.58
C GLU A 8 -2.11 -5.20 -15.51
N ASN A 9 -1.58 -6.41 -15.68
CA ASN A 9 -2.32 -7.65 -15.48
C ASN A 9 -1.81 -8.33 -14.21
N VAL A 10 -2.71 -8.53 -13.24
CA VAL A 10 -2.37 -9.10 -11.93
C VAL A 10 -1.84 -10.53 -11.99
N TRP A 11 -2.07 -11.24 -13.10
CA TRP A 11 -1.53 -12.59 -13.32
C TRP A 11 -0.06 -12.59 -13.74
N ASP A 12 0.47 -11.45 -14.17
CA ASP A 12 1.88 -11.30 -14.56
C ASP A 12 2.78 -10.99 -13.35
N TYR A 13 2.21 -10.72 -12.18
CA TYR A 13 2.97 -10.49 -10.95
C TYR A 13 3.65 -11.78 -10.46
N PRO A 14 4.90 -11.70 -9.94
CA PRO A 14 5.67 -12.89 -9.58
C PRO A 14 5.21 -13.53 -8.28
N ARG A 15 5.64 -14.78 -8.07
CA ARG A 15 5.69 -15.44 -6.76
C ARG A 15 7.13 -15.90 -6.46
N PRO A 16 7.77 -15.45 -5.37
CA PRO A 16 7.25 -14.56 -4.32
C PRO A 16 6.87 -13.14 -4.80
N PRO A 17 6.02 -12.40 -4.06
CA PRO A 17 5.58 -11.07 -4.47
C PRO A 17 6.74 -10.10 -4.69
N ALA A 18 6.64 -9.25 -5.71
CA ALA A 18 7.61 -8.19 -5.95
C ALA A 18 7.32 -6.97 -5.06
N ILE A 19 8.37 -6.24 -4.72
CA ILE A 19 8.32 -4.99 -3.95
C ILE A 19 8.93 -3.88 -4.79
N GLU A 20 8.19 -2.81 -5.01
CA GLU A 20 8.65 -1.69 -5.85
C GLU A 20 8.38 -0.34 -5.18
N PRO A 21 9.28 0.65 -5.32
CA PRO A 21 9.02 2.01 -4.87
C PRO A 21 7.93 2.68 -5.70
N VAL A 22 7.13 3.52 -5.06
CA VAL A 22 6.05 4.27 -5.70
C VAL A 22 6.48 5.71 -5.90
N GLN A 23 6.52 6.16 -7.16
CA GLN A 23 6.87 7.54 -7.49
C GLN A 23 5.72 8.54 -7.26
N ALA A 24 4.49 8.03 -7.13
CA ALA A 24 3.31 8.85 -6.93
C ALA A 24 3.18 9.33 -5.47
N HIS A 25 2.61 10.53 -5.31
CA HIS A 25 2.16 11.02 -4.02
C HIS A 25 0.87 10.33 -3.61
N LEU A 26 0.89 9.61 -2.47
CA LEU A 26 -0.26 8.84 -1.98
C LEU A 26 -0.88 9.51 -0.77
N LYS A 27 -2.22 9.46 -0.71
CA LYS A 27 -3.01 9.86 0.46
C LYS A 27 -4.03 8.80 0.82
N VAL A 28 -4.16 8.51 2.11
CA VAL A 28 -5.26 7.72 2.66
C VAL A 28 -6.23 8.68 3.34
N ILE A 29 -7.45 8.74 2.83
CA ILE A 29 -8.47 9.70 3.28
C ILE A 29 -9.69 8.92 3.79
N TYR A 30 -10.16 9.26 4.99
CA TYR A 30 -11.38 8.72 5.56
C TYR A 30 -12.16 9.85 6.23
N ASN A 31 -13.44 10.02 5.88
CA ASN A 31 -14.30 11.10 6.39
C ASN A 31 -13.62 12.47 6.35
N ASP A 32 -13.06 12.85 5.19
CA ASP A 32 -12.31 14.11 4.97
C ASP A 32 -11.04 14.29 5.83
N VAL A 33 -10.65 13.28 6.60
CA VAL A 33 -9.40 13.25 7.35
C VAL A 33 -8.33 12.52 6.54
N VAL A 34 -7.23 13.21 6.27
CA VAL A 34 -6.01 12.58 5.73
C VAL A 34 -5.32 11.82 6.87
N LEU A 35 -5.40 10.49 6.82
CA LEU A 35 -4.78 9.57 7.79
C LEU A 35 -3.31 9.30 7.47
N ALA A 36 -2.95 9.32 6.19
CA ALA A 36 -1.58 9.16 5.72
C ALA A 36 -1.32 9.99 4.46
N ASP A 37 -0.11 10.51 4.31
CA ASP A 37 0.32 11.39 3.22
C ASP A 37 1.82 11.16 2.96
N THR A 38 2.16 10.52 1.83
CA THR A 38 3.53 10.00 1.60
C THR A 38 3.98 10.08 0.15
N THR A 39 5.27 10.30 -0.08
CA THR A 39 5.96 10.19 -1.37
C THR A 39 7.00 9.06 -1.39
N SER A 40 7.02 8.22 -0.36
CA SER A 40 8.03 7.18 -0.10
C SER A 40 7.41 5.80 0.12
N ALA A 41 6.20 5.58 -0.42
CA ALA A 41 5.50 4.32 -0.32
C ALA A 41 6.16 3.21 -1.15
N LEU A 42 5.89 1.97 -0.74
CA LEU A 42 6.19 0.76 -1.49
C LEU A 42 4.88 0.16 -2.00
N ARG A 43 4.91 -0.45 -3.19
CA ARG A 43 3.84 -1.32 -3.68
C ARG A 43 4.28 -2.77 -3.67
N ILE A 44 3.37 -3.65 -3.26
CA ILE A 44 3.53 -5.10 -3.27
C ILE A 44 2.69 -5.66 -4.40
N LEU A 45 3.34 -6.39 -5.30
CA LEU A 45 2.74 -6.98 -6.49
C LEU A 45 2.62 -8.49 -6.28
N GLU A 46 1.41 -8.94 -5.97
CA GLU A 46 1.11 -10.33 -5.64
C GLU A 46 0.15 -10.92 -6.67
N THR A 47 0.50 -12.08 -7.23
CA THR A 47 -0.29 -12.71 -8.30
C THR A 47 -1.76 -12.81 -7.95
N GLY A 48 -2.62 -12.32 -8.85
CA GLY A 48 -4.07 -12.40 -8.73
C GLY A 48 -4.71 -11.29 -7.88
N HIS A 49 -3.92 -10.38 -7.28
CA HIS A 49 -4.43 -9.27 -6.47
C HIS A 49 -3.99 -7.91 -7.03
N PRO A 50 -4.83 -6.85 -6.92
CA PRO A 50 -4.38 -5.50 -7.19
C PRO A 50 -3.19 -5.10 -6.30
N PRO A 51 -2.32 -4.18 -6.75
CA PRO A 51 -1.21 -3.69 -5.94
C PRO A 51 -1.64 -3.23 -4.55
N THR A 52 -0.94 -3.68 -3.52
CA THR A 52 -1.12 -3.21 -2.14
C THR A 52 -0.04 -2.21 -1.79
N TYR A 53 -0.40 -1.10 -1.13
CA TYR A 53 0.53 -0.02 -0.80
C TYR A 53 0.92 -0.05 0.68
N TYR A 54 2.22 -0.03 0.93
CA TYR A 54 2.82 0.07 2.25
C TYR A 54 3.32 1.49 2.44
N ILE A 55 2.86 2.13 3.52
CA ILE A 55 3.18 3.52 3.86
C ILE A 55 4.15 3.50 5.06
N PRO A 56 5.25 4.28 5.03
CA PRO A 56 6.12 4.41 6.19
C PRO A 56 5.36 4.89 7.43
N PRO A 57 5.58 4.29 8.62
CA PRO A 57 4.83 4.66 9.83
C PRO A 57 4.90 6.15 10.21
N ASN A 58 6.00 6.84 9.87
CA ASN A 58 6.20 8.27 10.12
C ASN A 58 5.26 9.17 9.30
N ASP A 59 4.73 8.66 8.19
CA ASP A 59 3.83 9.39 7.30
C ASP A 59 2.35 9.11 7.63
N VAL A 60 2.10 8.34 8.71
CA VAL A 60 0.78 7.95 9.18
C VAL A 60 0.48 8.66 10.50
N LYS A 61 -0.69 9.28 10.60
CA LYS A 61 -1.18 9.94 11.81
C LYS A 61 -1.60 8.92 12.87
N GLN A 62 -0.64 8.57 13.72
CA GLN A 62 -0.81 7.55 14.77
C GLN A 62 -1.88 7.91 15.80
N GLU A 63 -2.21 9.20 15.99
CA GLU A 63 -3.27 9.63 16.92
C GLU A 63 -4.66 9.09 16.56
N TYR A 64 -4.88 8.67 15.32
CA TYR A 64 -6.13 8.06 14.86
C TYR A 64 -6.12 6.53 14.90
N LEU A 65 -5.01 5.91 15.30
CA LEU A 65 -4.83 4.46 15.32
C LEU A 65 -4.78 3.91 16.74
N LYS A 66 -5.35 2.72 16.91
CA LYS A 66 -5.21 1.93 18.14
C LYS A 66 -4.71 0.55 17.79
N HIS A 67 -3.71 0.10 18.53
CA HIS A 67 -3.21 -1.27 18.41
C HIS A 67 -4.34 -2.29 18.64
N ASN A 68 -4.37 -3.33 17.80
CA ASN A 68 -5.26 -4.48 17.95
C ASN A 68 -4.43 -5.75 18.24
N THR A 69 -5.06 -6.75 18.87
CA THR A 69 -4.40 -8.01 19.25
C THR A 69 -4.55 -9.14 18.21
N LYS A 70 -5.23 -8.88 17.09
CA LYS A 70 -5.46 -9.90 16.06
C LYS A 70 -4.18 -10.09 15.24
N SER A 71 -3.84 -11.34 14.97
CA SER A 71 -2.76 -11.70 14.06
C SER A 71 -3.27 -12.66 12.99
N THR A 72 -2.64 -12.58 11.83
CA THR A 72 -2.82 -13.49 10.70
C THR A 72 -1.43 -13.86 10.19
N TYR A 73 -1.31 -14.99 9.51
CA TYR A 73 -0.06 -15.45 8.92
C TYR A 73 -0.21 -15.59 7.42
N CYS A 74 0.79 -15.12 6.68
CA CYS A 74 0.97 -15.36 5.26
C CYS A 74 2.37 -15.92 5.05
N GLU A 75 2.52 -16.96 4.25
CA GLU A 75 3.82 -17.55 3.94
C GLU A 75 4.76 -16.61 3.18
N TYR A 76 4.22 -15.51 2.64
CA TYR A 76 4.94 -14.48 1.90
C TYR A 76 5.06 -13.13 2.64
N LYS A 77 4.41 -12.93 3.80
CA LYS A 77 4.37 -11.65 4.55
C LYS A 77 4.37 -11.82 6.06
#